data_AF-A0A6G8HZH5-F1
#
_entry.id   AF-A0A6G8HZH5-F1
#
_cell.length_a   1.000
_cell.length_b   1.000
_cell.length_c   1.000
_cell.angle_alpha   90.00
_cell.angle_beta   90.00
_cell.angle_gamma   90.00
#
_symmetry.space_group_name_H-M   'P 1'
#
loop_
_entity.id
_entity.type
_entity.pdbx_description
1 polymer ?
#
loop_
_entity_poly.entity_id
_entity_poly.type
_entity_poly.pdbx_seq_one_letter_code
_entity_poly.pdbx_strand_id
1 'polypeptide(L)'
;MDLNLIRRLKILLKYQGENIKSGVSRIGNYTGLFILYPFILWSFFTTMNTSELSLNLSKFIFYIGLIVWGAALLLTVIDCLKKNQFLVGLSTCLMYIYGIFTLPISSTAAWGDGRLNFVALQEVSIILWPMIYYIILAYFMIDKEGRVLKNDKEKLIFAYIMIFPIALAIVVAVPMIYFISEYYYIYLAWGLEVTFSVYLVAIWQYVFYPLRHKDDEVVDSTAQSKVVNALNETLQNKHFGKDEIKED
;
A
#
# COMPACT_ATOMS: atom_id res chain seq x y z
N MET A 1 -1.50 18.26 -29.04
CA MET A 1 -2.50 17.23 -28.65
C MET A 1 -2.38 17.07 -27.14
N ASP A 2 -3.39 17.47 -26.36
CA ASP A 2 -3.32 17.38 -24.89
C ASP A 2 -3.19 15.91 -24.47
N LEU A 3 -2.23 15.61 -23.59
CA LEU A 3 -1.99 14.27 -23.09
C LEU A 3 -3.21 13.79 -22.27
N ASN A 4 -3.86 12.71 -22.71
CA ASN A 4 -4.93 12.07 -21.94
C ASN A 4 -4.40 11.53 -20.59
N LEU A 5 -5.24 11.54 -19.56
CA LEU A 5 -4.98 11.08 -18.20
C LEU A 5 -4.32 9.69 -18.15
N ILE A 6 -4.78 8.73 -18.96
CA ILE A 6 -4.21 7.37 -19.00
C ILE A 6 -2.71 7.42 -19.35
N ARG A 7 -2.34 8.26 -20.33
CA ARG A 7 -0.94 8.40 -20.75
C ARG A 7 -0.11 9.11 -19.68
N ARG A 8 -0.69 10.10 -18.99
CA ARG A 8 -0.04 10.78 -17.84
C ARG A 8 0.24 9.79 -16.70
N LEU A 9 -0.74 8.98 -16.33
CA LEU A 9 -0.60 7.93 -15.31
C LEU A 9 0.47 6.90 -15.69
N LYS A 10 0.50 6.45 -16.95
CA LYS A 10 1.52 5.50 -17.42
C LYS A 10 2.93 6.06 -17.30
N ILE A 11 3.14 7.33 -17.68
CA ILE A 11 4.43 8.02 -17.55
C ILE A 11 4.80 8.17 -16.08
N LEU A 12 3.86 8.60 -15.23
CA LEU A 12 4.08 8.76 -13.79
C LEU A 12 4.50 7.44 -13.12
N LEU A 13 3.77 6.35 -13.38
CA LEU A 13 4.07 5.04 -12.80
C LEU A 13 5.41 4.49 -13.29
N LYS A 14 5.74 4.71 -14.57
CA LYS A 14 7.05 4.34 -15.13
C LYS A 14 8.17 5.13 -14.43
N TYR A 15 8.01 6.45 -14.33
CA TYR A 15 8.94 7.32 -13.64
C TYR A 15 9.15 6.90 -12.18
N GLN A 16 8.08 6.65 -11.43
CA GLN A 16 8.20 6.16 -10.04
C GLN A 16 8.95 4.84 -9.98
N GLY A 17 8.64 3.89 -10.87
CA GLY A 17 9.32 2.59 -10.91
C GLY A 17 10.82 2.67 -11.20
N GLU A 18 11.23 3.57 -12.10
CA GLU A 18 12.64 3.80 -12.47
C GLU A 18 13.43 4.59 -11.41
N ASN A 19 12.75 5.37 -10.54
CA ASN A 19 13.41 6.20 -9.53
C ASN A 19 13.41 5.59 -8.12
N ILE A 20 12.91 4.36 -7.96
CA ILE A 20 13.03 3.63 -6.69
C ILE A 20 14.47 3.16 -6.51
N LYS A 21 15.05 3.49 -5.36
CA LYS A 21 16.45 3.21 -5.04
C LYS A 21 16.70 1.80 -4.51
N SER A 22 15.66 1.15 -3.99
CA SER A 22 15.77 -0.18 -3.40
C SER A 22 14.39 -0.82 -3.29
N GLY A 23 14.33 -2.14 -3.32
CA GLY A 23 13.12 -2.87 -2.98
C GLY A 23 12.77 -2.75 -1.49
N VAL A 24 11.79 -3.54 -1.05
CA VAL A 24 11.32 -3.52 0.34
C VAL A 24 12.44 -3.89 1.30
N SER A 25 12.53 -3.16 2.42
CA SER A 25 13.53 -3.38 3.47
C SER A 25 13.24 -4.66 4.25
N ARG A 26 14.27 -5.50 4.46
CA ARG A 26 14.18 -6.70 5.32
C ARG A 26 13.88 -6.35 6.77
N ILE A 27 14.56 -5.34 7.33
CA ILE A 27 14.32 -4.87 8.70
C ILE A 27 12.89 -4.33 8.83
N GLY A 28 12.42 -3.59 7.81
CA GLY A 28 11.03 -3.12 7.74
C GLY A 28 10.04 -4.30 7.74
N ASN A 29 10.29 -5.33 6.92
CA ASN A 29 9.47 -6.54 6.90
C ASN A 29 9.48 -7.27 8.25
N TYR A 30 10.63 -7.42 8.92
CA TYR A 30 10.70 -8.04 10.25
C TYR A 30 9.93 -7.23 11.31
N THR A 31 10.05 -5.90 11.27
CA THR A 31 9.30 -5.00 12.16
C THR A 31 7.80 -5.14 11.92
N GLY A 32 7.40 -5.19 10.64
CA GLY A 32 6.03 -5.50 10.24
C GLY A 32 5.57 -6.83 10.81
N LEU A 33 6.35 -7.89 10.62
CA LEU A 33 5.99 -9.27 10.93
C LEU A 33 5.88 -9.59 12.41
N PHE A 34 6.81 -9.07 13.21
CA PHE A 34 6.94 -9.44 14.62
C PHE A 34 6.41 -8.38 15.59
N ILE A 35 6.15 -7.16 15.13
CA ILE A 35 5.69 -6.06 15.99
C ILE A 35 4.36 -5.50 15.49
N LEU A 36 4.32 -4.93 14.28
CA LEU A 36 3.13 -4.21 13.81
C LEU A 36 1.97 -5.16 13.51
N TYR A 37 2.22 -6.28 12.82
CA TYR A 37 1.19 -7.22 12.42
C TYR A 37 0.52 -7.91 13.61
N PRO A 38 1.26 -8.42 14.62
CA PRO A 38 0.65 -8.94 15.83
C PRO A 38 -0.16 -7.90 16.57
N PHE A 39 0.29 -6.64 16.60
CA PHE A 39 -0.46 -5.54 17.23
C PHE A 39 -1.78 -5.24 16.50
N ILE A 40 -1.77 -5.23 15.17
CA ILE A 40 -2.98 -5.06 14.35
C ILE A 40 -3.95 -6.22 14.57
N LEU A 41 -3.45 -7.45 14.50
CA LEU A 41 -4.25 -8.66 14.69
C LEU A 41 -4.85 -8.72 16.10
N TRP A 42 -4.08 -8.32 17.12
CA TRP A 42 -4.53 -8.20 18.50
C TRP A 42 -5.62 -7.13 18.64
N SER A 43 -5.40 -5.94 18.08
CA SER A 43 -6.36 -4.85 18.11
C SER A 43 -7.70 -5.31 17.53
N PHE A 44 -7.67 -5.91 16.33
CA PHE A 44 -8.86 -6.47 15.69
C PHE A 44 -9.54 -7.53 16.57
N PHE A 45 -8.77 -8.48 17.13
CA PHE A 45 -9.32 -9.52 18.00
C PHE A 45 -10.03 -8.95 19.23
N THR A 46 -9.49 -7.90 19.84
CA THR A 46 -10.10 -7.26 21.02
C THR A 46 -11.37 -6.48 20.70
N THR A 47 -11.47 -5.93 19.49
CA THR A 47 -12.59 -5.07 19.07
C THR A 47 -13.63 -5.80 18.21
N MET A 48 -13.36 -7.01 17.72
CA MET A 48 -14.23 -7.69 16.76
C MET A 48 -15.64 -8.03 17.27
N ASN A 49 -15.83 -8.03 18.60
CA ASN A 49 -17.12 -8.25 19.26
C ASN A 49 -17.89 -6.95 19.54
N THR A 50 -17.23 -5.79 19.46
CA THR A 50 -17.86 -4.46 19.67
C THR A 50 -18.28 -3.81 18.35
N SER A 51 -17.84 -4.37 17.21
CA SER A 51 -18.30 -3.96 15.88
C SER A 51 -19.74 -4.43 15.61
N GLU A 52 -20.51 -3.65 14.84
CA GLU A 52 -21.79 -4.08 14.27
C GLU A 52 -21.64 -5.18 13.19
N LEU A 53 -20.40 -5.49 12.79
CA LEU A 53 -20.11 -6.57 11.85
C LEU A 53 -20.55 -7.93 12.41
N SER A 54 -21.16 -8.76 11.58
CA SER A 54 -21.58 -10.10 12.02
C SER A 54 -20.40 -10.90 12.58
N LEU A 55 -20.61 -11.57 13.73
CA LEU A 55 -19.55 -12.31 14.41
C LEU A 55 -18.90 -13.38 13.51
N ASN A 56 -19.66 -13.98 12.59
CA ASN A 56 -19.14 -14.95 11.63
C ASN A 56 -18.16 -14.30 10.65
N LEU A 57 -18.48 -13.11 10.13
CA LEU A 57 -17.59 -12.35 9.25
C LEU A 57 -16.36 -11.87 10.00
N SER A 58 -16.53 -11.35 11.22
CA SER A 58 -15.42 -10.97 12.10
C SER A 58 -14.45 -12.12 12.35
N LYS A 59 -14.96 -13.31 12.70
CA LYS A 59 -14.14 -14.53 12.87
C LYS A 59 -13.44 -14.94 11.57
N PHE A 60 -14.13 -14.86 10.43
CA PHE A 60 -13.55 -15.15 9.13
C PHE A 60 -12.37 -14.22 8.81
N ILE A 61 -12.52 -12.90 9.02
CA ILE A 61 -11.44 -11.91 8.85
C ILE A 61 -10.27 -12.19 9.81
N PHE A 62 -10.54 -12.57 11.06
CA PHE A 62 -9.50 -12.94 12.00
C PHE A 62 -8.71 -14.17 11.54
N TYR A 63 -9.38 -15.23 11.05
CA TYR A 63 -8.71 -16.41 10.52
C TYR A 63 -7.91 -16.13 9.25
N ILE A 64 -8.42 -15.27 8.34
CA ILE A 64 -7.65 -14.75 7.20
C ILE A 64 -6.37 -14.07 7.71
N GLY A 65 -6.45 -13.30 8.79
CA GLY A 65 -5.29 -12.68 9.43
C GLY A 65 -4.24 -13.68 9.89
N LEU A 66 -4.65 -14.74 10.58
CA LEU A 66 -3.73 -15.81 10.98
C LEU A 66 -3.07 -16.49 9.77
N ILE A 67 -3.82 -16.74 8.70
CA ILE A 67 -3.30 -17.32 7.45
C ILE A 67 -2.28 -16.37 6.81
N VAL A 68 -2.60 -15.09 6.70
CA VAL A 68 -1.69 -14.06 6.16
C VAL A 68 -0.41 -13.98 6.99
N TRP A 69 -0.51 -14.03 8.31
CA TRP A 69 0.67 -14.02 9.18
C TRP A 69 1.56 -15.25 8.97
N GLY A 70 0.96 -16.44 8.93
CA GLY A 70 1.66 -17.70 8.65
C GLY A 70 2.34 -17.70 7.27
N ALA A 71 1.66 -17.18 6.25
CA ALA A 71 2.23 -17.02 4.91
C ALA A 71 3.40 -16.02 4.90
N ALA A 72 3.27 -14.87 5.57
CA ALA A 72 4.32 -13.87 5.70
C ALA A 72 5.55 -14.41 6.45
N LEU A 73 5.33 -15.19 7.52
CA LEU A 73 6.40 -15.92 8.22
C LEU A 73 7.12 -16.89 7.28
N LEU A 74 6.38 -17.71 6.54
CA LEU A 74 6.95 -18.66 5.59
C LEU A 74 7.76 -17.96 4.50
N LEU A 75 7.22 -16.91 3.90
CA LEU A 75 7.92 -16.10 2.89
C LEU A 75 9.21 -15.49 3.43
N THR A 76 9.17 -15.01 4.68
CA THR A 76 10.31 -14.41 5.36
C THR A 76 11.40 -15.45 5.68
N VAL A 77 11.02 -16.66 6.08
CA VAL A 77 11.96 -17.77 6.26
C VAL A 77 12.61 -18.18 4.94
N ILE A 78 11.82 -18.27 3.86
CA ILE A 78 12.35 -18.59 2.54
C ILE A 78 13.27 -17.48 2.02
N ASP A 79 12.95 -16.20 2.23
CA ASP A 79 13.89 -15.10 1.94
C ASP A 79 15.18 -15.25 2.75
N CYS A 80 15.11 -15.55 4.05
CA CYS A 80 16.31 -15.71 4.86
C CYS A 80 17.26 -16.79 4.28
N LEU A 81 16.70 -17.89 3.75
CA LEU A 81 17.46 -18.98 3.14
C LEU A 81 17.93 -18.68 1.71
N LYS A 82 17.09 -18.03 0.89
CA LYS A 82 17.34 -17.83 -0.56
C LYS A 82 17.78 -16.41 -0.93
N LYS A 83 17.82 -15.51 0.04
CA LYS A 83 18.10 -14.07 -0.09
C LYS A 83 17.28 -13.36 -1.18
N ASN A 84 16.02 -13.76 -1.38
CA ASN A 84 15.17 -13.22 -2.43
C ASN A 84 14.32 -12.03 -1.96
N GLN A 85 14.72 -10.82 -2.34
CA GLN A 85 14.05 -9.58 -1.96
C GLN A 85 12.60 -9.46 -2.50
N PHE A 86 12.24 -10.18 -3.56
CA PHE A 86 10.84 -10.23 -4.04
C PHE A 86 9.91 -10.86 -2.98
N LEU A 87 10.38 -11.89 -2.26
CA LEU A 87 9.60 -12.54 -1.20
C LEU A 87 9.38 -11.62 0.00
N VAL A 88 10.37 -10.78 0.32
CA VAL A 88 10.26 -9.70 1.33
C VAL A 88 9.14 -8.74 0.93
N GLY A 89 9.14 -8.32 -0.34
CA GLY A 89 8.10 -7.47 -0.89
C GLY A 89 6.71 -8.09 -0.77
N LEU A 90 6.57 -9.36 -1.18
CA LEU A 90 5.30 -10.06 -1.13
C LEU A 90 4.79 -10.21 0.32
N SER A 91 5.67 -10.60 1.24
CA SER A 91 5.38 -10.69 2.68
C SER A 91 4.86 -9.35 3.23
N THR A 92 5.58 -8.26 2.95
CA THR A 92 5.19 -6.92 3.41
C THR A 92 3.85 -6.49 2.79
N CYS A 93 3.62 -6.78 1.51
CA CYS A 93 2.38 -6.44 0.82
C CYS A 93 1.16 -7.15 1.44
N LEU A 94 1.26 -8.46 1.70
CA LEU A 94 0.19 -9.22 2.33
C LEU A 94 -0.16 -8.67 3.72
N MET A 95 0.85 -8.40 4.54
CA MET A 95 0.66 -7.83 5.88
C MET A 95 0.03 -6.43 5.82
N TYR A 96 0.50 -5.61 4.87
CA TYR A 96 0.02 -4.25 4.69
C TYR A 96 -1.45 -4.19 4.26
N ILE A 97 -1.85 -5.03 3.29
CA ILE A 97 -3.23 -5.14 2.83
C ILE A 97 -4.13 -5.56 3.99
N TYR A 98 -3.75 -6.57 4.75
CA TYR A 98 -4.57 -6.97 5.90
C TYR A 98 -4.74 -5.82 6.91
N GLY A 99 -3.65 -5.11 7.23
CA GLY A 99 -3.68 -4.01 8.17
C GLY A 99 -4.59 -2.86 7.72
N ILE A 100 -4.47 -2.42 6.47
CA ILE A 100 -5.24 -1.27 5.99
C ILE A 100 -6.75 -1.51 6.01
N PHE A 101 -7.20 -2.76 5.82
CA PHE A 101 -8.63 -3.14 5.80
C PHE A 101 -9.18 -3.61 7.16
N THR A 102 -8.33 -3.74 8.19
CA THR A 102 -8.78 -4.17 9.53
C THR A 102 -8.65 -3.06 10.57
N LEU A 103 -7.77 -2.09 10.35
CA LEU A 103 -7.66 -0.90 11.19
C LEU A 103 -8.97 -0.08 11.23
N PRO A 104 -9.69 0.19 10.12
CA PRO A 104 -10.97 0.92 10.16
C PRO A 104 -12.04 0.25 11.03
N ILE A 105 -12.12 -1.07 10.93
CA ILE A 105 -13.05 -1.87 11.72
C ILE A 105 -12.68 -1.73 13.20
N SER A 106 -11.39 -1.86 13.52
CA SER A 106 -10.89 -1.82 14.90
C SER A 106 -11.03 -0.44 15.52
N SER A 107 -10.68 0.62 14.77
CA SER A 107 -10.75 2.00 15.22
C SER A 107 -12.21 2.43 15.44
N THR A 108 -13.12 2.06 14.53
CA THR A 108 -14.55 2.33 14.71
C THR A 108 -15.15 1.56 15.86
N ALA A 109 -14.75 0.31 16.06
CA ALA A 109 -15.24 -0.52 17.16
C ALA A 109 -14.66 -0.11 18.52
N ALA A 110 -13.49 0.55 18.54
CA ALA A 110 -12.87 1.09 19.75
C ALA A 110 -13.45 2.45 20.17
N TRP A 111 -13.71 3.36 19.21
CA TRP A 111 -14.05 4.76 19.51
C TRP A 111 -15.40 5.24 18.95
N GLY A 112 -16.06 4.48 18.06
CA GLY A 112 -17.27 4.94 17.35
C GLY A 112 -18.41 3.93 17.29
N ASP A 113 -18.63 3.22 18.40
CA ASP A 113 -19.73 2.26 18.62
C ASP A 113 -19.82 1.14 17.57
N GLY A 114 -18.74 0.91 16.80
CA GLY A 114 -18.70 -0.19 15.84
C GLY A 114 -19.57 -0.02 14.59
N ARG A 115 -20.07 1.20 14.32
CA ARG A 115 -21.05 1.47 13.27
C ARG A 115 -20.60 1.07 11.86
N LEU A 116 -21.33 0.15 11.23
CA LEU A 116 -20.96 -0.40 9.93
C LEU A 116 -20.94 0.66 8.81
N ASN A 117 -21.84 1.64 8.87
CA ASN A 117 -21.89 2.74 7.90
C ASN A 117 -20.60 3.58 7.91
N PHE A 118 -19.99 3.76 9.09
CA PHE A 118 -18.75 4.52 9.20
C PHE A 118 -17.54 3.69 8.75
N VAL A 119 -17.49 2.39 9.12
CA VAL A 119 -16.50 1.45 8.56
C VAL A 119 -16.56 1.46 7.04
N ALA A 120 -17.75 1.33 6.45
CA ALA A 120 -17.92 1.35 4.99
C ALA A 120 -17.41 2.66 4.37
N LEU A 121 -17.63 3.81 5.03
CA LEU A 121 -17.11 5.10 4.58
C LEU A 121 -15.57 5.15 4.61
N GLN A 122 -14.95 4.65 5.68
CA GLN A 122 -13.49 4.57 5.78
C GLN A 122 -12.91 3.67 4.68
N GLU A 123 -13.49 2.49 4.47
CA GLU A 123 -13.03 1.54 3.46
C GLU A 123 -13.15 2.09 2.03
N VAL A 124 -14.28 2.73 1.72
CA VAL A 124 -14.46 3.43 0.45
C VAL A 124 -13.38 4.52 0.31
N SER A 125 -13.08 5.26 1.36
CA SER A 125 -12.06 6.31 1.33
C SER A 125 -10.65 5.77 1.10
N ILE A 126 -10.31 4.64 1.71
CA ILE A 126 -9.01 3.95 1.52
C ILE A 126 -8.83 3.50 0.07
N ILE A 127 -9.91 3.12 -0.62
CA ILE A 127 -9.84 2.72 -2.03
C ILE A 127 -9.84 3.95 -2.96
N LEU A 128 -10.66 4.96 -2.65
CA LEU A 128 -10.89 6.11 -3.52
C LEU A 128 -9.74 7.12 -3.46
N TRP A 129 -9.16 7.34 -2.27
CA TRP A 129 -8.11 8.33 -2.06
C TRP A 129 -6.85 8.08 -2.89
N PRO A 130 -6.30 6.85 -2.97
CA PRO A 130 -5.18 6.56 -3.87
C PRO A 130 -5.50 6.89 -5.33
N MET A 131 -6.73 6.65 -5.79
CA MET A 131 -7.12 6.99 -7.16
C MET A 131 -7.09 8.50 -7.39
N ILE A 132 -7.72 9.27 -6.50
CA ILE A 132 -7.72 10.74 -6.53
C ILE A 132 -6.28 11.26 -6.47
N TYR A 133 -5.48 10.72 -5.55
CA TYR A 133 -4.09 11.06 -5.34
C TYR A 133 -3.27 10.91 -6.63
N TYR A 134 -3.34 9.75 -7.29
CA TYR A 134 -2.60 9.50 -8.52
C TYR A 134 -3.11 10.32 -9.71
N ILE A 135 -4.41 10.62 -9.77
CA ILE A 135 -4.97 11.53 -10.78
C ILE A 135 -4.38 12.93 -10.61
N ILE A 136 -4.38 13.45 -9.37
CA ILE A 136 -3.78 14.76 -9.06
C ILE A 136 -2.30 14.74 -9.44
N LEU A 137 -1.52 13.77 -8.98
CA LEU A 137 -0.10 13.67 -9.35
C LEU A 137 0.11 13.63 -10.87
N ALA A 138 -0.70 12.89 -11.61
CA ALA A 138 -0.57 12.80 -13.07
C ALA A 138 -0.82 14.14 -13.78
N TYR A 139 -1.71 14.98 -13.24
CA TYR A 139 -1.95 16.33 -13.79
C TYR A 139 -0.88 17.34 -13.37
N PHE A 140 -0.38 17.25 -12.15
CA PHE A 140 0.57 18.23 -11.61
C PHE A 140 2.04 17.91 -11.92
N MET A 141 2.39 16.63 -12.14
CA MET A 141 3.77 16.21 -12.39
C MET A 141 4.09 15.99 -13.86
N ILE A 142 3.10 15.81 -14.73
CA ILE A 142 3.33 15.56 -16.16
C ILE A 142 2.91 16.82 -16.92
N ASP A 143 3.74 17.34 -17.82
CA ASP A 143 3.34 18.48 -18.67
C ASP A 143 2.47 18.01 -19.87
N LYS A 144 2.11 18.92 -20.77
CA LYS A 144 1.30 18.59 -21.96
C LYS A 144 2.11 17.77 -22.98
N GLU A 145 3.41 17.90 -22.94
CA GLU A 145 4.39 17.24 -23.80
C GLU A 145 4.76 15.83 -23.29
N GLY A 146 4.31 15.45 -22.09
CA GLY A 146 4.58 14.14 -21.49
C GLY A 146 5.92 14.06 -20.75
N ARG A 147 6.54 15.20 -20.43
CA ARG A 147 7.74 15.25 -19.59
C ARG A 147 7.33 15.30 -18.13
N VAL A 148 8.11 14.61 -17.30
CA VAL A 148 7.99 14.69 -15.85
C VAL A 148 8.64 15.99 -15.38
N LEU A 149 7.88 16.81 -14.67
CA LEU A 149 8.36 18.01 -13.99
C LEU A 149 9.30 17.57 -12.86
N LYS A 150 10.61 17.68 -13.09
CA LYS A 150 11.65 17.41 -12.09
C LYS A 150 12.07 18.71 -11.44
N ASN A 151 11.61 19.03 -10.23
CA ASN A 151 12.05 20.21 -9.47
C ASN A 151 11.67 20.10 -7.98
N ASP A 152 12.31 20.83 -7.07
CA ASP A 152 12.00 20.75 -5.63
C ASP A 152 10.55 21.13 -5.27
N LYS A 153 9.85 21.87 -6.14
CA LYS A 153 8.40 22.13 -6.03
C LYS A 153 7.54 20.87 -6.20
N GLU A 154 8.02 19.86 -6.94
CA GLU A 154 7.37 18.55 -7.12
C GLU A 154 7.28 17.79 -5.79
N LYS A 155 8.40 17.72 -5.05
CA LYS A 155 8.46 17.09 -3.72
C LYS A 155 7.55 17.78 -2.73
N LEU A 156 7.46 19.11 -2.82
CA LEU A 156 6.60 19.91 -1.96
C LEU A 156 5.12 19.66 -2.25
N ILE A 157 4.71 19.66 -3.53
CA ILE A 157 3.34 19.34 -3.94
C ILE A 157 2.96 17.91 -3.51
N PHE A 158 3.86 16.95 -3.73
CA PHE A 158 3.70 15.57 -3.27
C PHE A 158 3.48 15.50 -1.76
N ALA A 159 4.34 16.16 -0.97
CA ALA A 159 4.23 16.18 0.49
C ALA A 159 2.92 16.80 0.98
N TYR A 160 2.47 17.90 0.37
CA TYR A 160 1.21 18.54 0.77
C TYR A 160 -0.01 17.67 0.48
N ILE A 161 -0.09 17.05 -0.70
CA ILE A 161 -1.23 16.18 -1.03
C ILE A 161 -1.24 14.94 -0.14
N MET A 162 -0.06 14.37 0.16
CA MET A 162 0.09 13.23 1.08
C MET A 162 -0.37 13.57 2.51
N ILE A 163 0.01 14.73 3.03
CA ILE A 163 -0.27 15.14 4.42
C ILE A 163 -1.69 15.72 4.56
N PHE A 164 -2.32 16.13 3.46
CA PHE A 164 -3.61 16.81 3.49
C PHE A 164 -4.70 16.05 4.29
N PRO A 165 -4.94 14.74 4.11
CA PRO A 165 -5.98 14.03 4.84
C PRO A 165 -5.74 14.06 6.36
N ILE A 166 -4.51 13.78 6.80
CA ILE A 166 -4.18 13.77 8.23
C ILE A 166 -4.17 15.17 8.84
N ALA A 167 -3.71 16.18 8.11
CA ALA A 167 -3.76 17.57 8.59
C ALA A 167 -5.21 18.03 8.78
N LEU A 168 -6.09 17.73 7.81
CA LEU A 168 -7.50 18.03 7.91
C LEU A 168 -8.15 17.29 9.09
N ALA A 169 -7.84 16.01 9.26
CA ALA A 169 -8.31 15.22 10.39
C ALA A 169 -7.87 15.81 11.73
N ILE A 170 -6.60 16.25 11.86
CA ILE A 170 -6.09 16.86 13.10
C ILE A 170 -6.81 18.16 13.43
N VAL A 171 -6.97 19.05 12.45
CA VAL A 171 -7.61 20.38 12.66
C VAL A 171 -9.05 20.23 13.13
N VAL A 172 -9.76 19.20 12.66
CA VAL A 172 -11.14 18.92 13.07
C VAL A 172 -11.19 18.13 14.37
N ALA A 173 -10.45 17.02 14.46
CA ALA A 173 -10.61 16.05 15.54
C ALA A 173 -10.02 16.53 16.87
N VAL A 174 -8.85 17.18 16.88
CA VAL A 174 -8.19 17.57 18.15
C VAL A 174 -9.05 18.52 18.99
N PRO A 175 -9.63 19.61 18.44
CA PRO A 175 -10.55 20.44 19.21
C PRO A 175 -11.78 19.67 19.67
N MET A 176 -12.36 18.83 18.81
CA MET A 176 -13.56 18.06 19.15
C MET A 176 -13.32 17.01 20.24
N ILE A 177 -12.14 16.39 20.26
CA ILE A 177 -11.72 15.49 21.33
C ILE A 177 -11.63 16.25 22.66
N TYR A 178 -10.98 17.42 22.65
CA TYR A 178 -10.76 18.19 23.87
C TYR A 178 -12.05 18.83 24.42
N PHE A 179 -12.92 19.32 23.55
CA PHE A 179 -14.11 20.08 23.96
C PHE A 179 -15.42 19.28 23.94
N ILE A 180 -15.50 18.15 23.24
CA ILE A 180 -16.76 17.42 23.04
C ILE A 180 -16.69 15.98 23.52
N SER A 181 -15.89 15.12 22.89
CA SER A 181 -15.91 13.67 23.18
C SER A 181 -14.72 12.91 22.59
N GLU A 182 -14.32 11.83 23.26
CA GLU A 182 -13.35 10.85 22.77
C GLU A 182 -13.80 10.15 21.47
N TYR A 183 -15.11 10.18 21.14
CA TYR A 183 -15.63 9.69 19.86
C TYR A 183 -14.81 10.20 18.66
N TYR A 184 -14.32 11.43 18.73
CA TYR A 184 -13.61 12.06 17.62
C TYR A 184 -12.21 11.49 17.34
N TYR A 185 -11.67 10.61 18.19
CA TYR A 185 -10.45 9.84 17.87
C TYR A 185 -10.60 9.03 16.57
N ILE A 186 -11.82 8.63 16.23
CA ILE A 186 -12.12 7.91 14.99
C ILE A 186 -11.73 8.71 13.73
N TYR A 187 -11.84 10.03 13.75
CA TYR A 187 -11.46 10.88 12.62
C TYR A 187 -9.95 11.03 12.48
N LEU A 188 -9.20 10.99 13.58
CA LEU A 188 -7.73 10.91 13.54
C LEU A 188 -7.28 9.60 12.93
N ALA A 189 -7.87 8.48 13.37
CA ALA A 189 -7.61 7.17 12.81
C ALA A 189 -7.94 7.14 11.30
N TRP A 190 -9.11 7.65 10.91
CA TRP A 190 -9.52 7.74 9.51
C TRP A 190 -8.56 8.59 8.66
N GLY A 191 -8.13 9.75 9.15
CA GLY A 191 -7.14 10.59 8.45
C GLY A 191 -5.81 9.88 8.24
N LEU A 192 -5.37 9.09 9.22
CA LEU A 192 -4.16 8.27 9.13
C LEU A 192 -4.32 7.12 8.14
N GLU A 193 -5.44 6.39 8.20
CA GLU A 193 -5.79 5.30 7.27
C GLU A 193 -5.81 5.79 5.82
N VAL A 194 -6.48 6.93 5.57
CA VAL A 194 -6.52 7.56 4.24
C VAL A 194 -5.13 7.99 3.78
N THR A 195 -4.33 8.57 4.68
CA THR A 195 -2.95 8.98 4.36
C THR A 195 -2.09 7.80 3.96
N PHE A 196 -2.17 6.68 4.68
CA PHE A 196 -1.39 5.49 4.36
C PHE A 196 -1.94 4.76 3.12
N SER A 197 -3.24 4.83 2.83
CA SER A 197 -3.84 4.11 1.70
C SER A 197 -3.13 4.33 0.35
N VAL A 198 -2.51 5.49 0.12
CA VAL A 198 -1.70 5.80 -1.08
C VAL A 198 -0.57 4.78 -1.34
N TYR A 199 -0.05 4.14 -0.28
CA TYR A 199 0.96 3.10 -0.40
C TYR A 199 0.40 1.80 -0.99
N LEU A 200 -0.93 1.60 -1.08
CA LEU A 200 -1.52 0.46 -1.78
C LEU A 200 -1.09 0.40 -3.26
N VAL A 201 -0.86 1.56 -3.89
CA VAL A 201 -0.36 1.62 -5.26
C VAL A 201 1.17 1.62 -5.27
N ALA A 202 1.81 2.37 -4.37
CA ALA A 202 3.26 2.52 -4.36
C ALA A 202 3.99 1.21 -3.99
N ILE A 203 3.40 0.38 -3.11
CA ILE A 203 4.03 -0.84 -2.61
C ILE A 203 4.41 -1.80 -3.74
N TRP A 204 3.58 -1.90 -4.79
CA TRP A 204 3.87 -2.72 -5.96
C TRP A 204 5.17 -2.33 -6.64
N GLN A 205 5.52 -1.05 -6.63
CA GLN A 205 6.74 -0.56 -7.25
C GLN A 205 7.99 -1.06 -6.48
N TYR A 206 7.90 -1.15 -5.15
CA TYR A 206 8.95 -1.72 -4.30
C TYR A 206 8.99 -3.25 -4.37
N VAL A 207 7.83 -3.91 -4.46
CA VAL A 207 7.74 -5.38 -4.60
C VAL A 207 8.39 -5.84 -5.89
N PHE A 208 8.12 -5.15 -7.00
CA PHE A 208 8.68 -5.50 -8.31
C PHE A 208 10.08 -4.92 -8.57
N TYR A 209 10.68 -4.22 -7.59
CA TYR A 209 12.02 -3.67 -7.75
C TYR A 209 13.07 -4.74 -8.17
N PRO A 210 13.16 -5.92 -7.48
CA PRO A 210 14.11 -6.98 -7.85
C PRO A 210 13.89 -7.56 -9.26
N LEU A 211 12.65 -7.47 -9.78
CA LEU A 211 12.36 -7.93 -11.14
C LEU A 211 12.87 -6.96 -12.21
N ARG A 212 12.93 -5.66 -11.88
CA ARG A 212 13.32 -4.58 -12.79
C ARG A 212 14.80 -4.21 -12.72
N HIS A 213 15.44 -4.39 -11.57
CA HIS A 213 16.81 -3.97 -11.30
C HIS A 213 17.70 -5.17 -10.96
N LYS A 214 17.73 -6.14 -11.90
CA LYS A 214 18.46 -7.41 -11.71
C LYS A 214 19.96 -7.21 -11.50
N ASP A 215 20.52 -6.15 -12.07
CA ASP A 215 21.95 -5.85 -12.05
C ASP A 215 22.38 -5.11 -10.78
N ASP A 216 21.45 -4.42 -10.11
CA ASP A 216 21.71 -3.67 -8.87
C ASP A 216 21.81 -4.61 -7.64
N GLU A 217 21.21 -5.80 -7.73
CA GLU A 217 21.33 -6.83 -6.71
C GLU A 217 22.62 -7.64 -6.93
N VAL A 218 23.75 -7.09 -6.46
CA VAL A 218 25.07 -7.76 -6.38
C VAL A 218 25.05 -8.90 -5.33
N VAL A 219 24.00 -9.72 -5.30
CA VAL A 219 23.92 -10.91 -4.44
C VAL A 219 24.01 -12.14 -5.34
N ASP A 220 25.21 -12.68 -5.35
CA ASP A 220 25.64 -13.98 -5.87
C ASP A 220 24.75 -15.14 -5.36
N SER A 221 23.54 -15.26 -5.91
CA SER A 221 22.73 -16.45 -5.72
C SER A 221 22.04 -16.85 -7.02
N THR A 222 22.55 -17.94 -7.61
CA THR A 222 21.95 -18.66 -8.74
C THR A 222 20.46 -19.00 -8.51
N ALA A 223 20.00 -19.01 -7.26
CA ALA A 223 18.61 -19.25 -6.86
C ALA A 223 17.68 -18.03 -7.06
N GLN A 224 18.12 -16.82 -6.72
CA GLN A 224 17.34 -15.59 -6.93
C GLN A 224 17.14 -15.33 -8.42
N SER A 225 18.23 -15.42 -9.19
CA SER A 225 18.20 -15.26 -10.64
C SER A 225 17.17 -16.19 -11.31
N LYS A 226 17.10 -17.48 -10.93
CA LYS A 226 16.14 -18.42 -11.54
C LYS A 226 14.67 -18.09 -11.25
N VAL A 227 14.32 -17.77 -10.00
CA VAL A 227 12.91 -17.47 -9.64
C VAL A 227 12.47 -16.14 -10.23
N VAL A 228 13.32 -15.12 -10.16
CA VAL A 228 13.09 -13.82 -10.79
C VAL A 228 12.98 -13.95 -12.31
N ASN A 229 13.83 -14.77 -12.95
CA ASN A 229 13.78 -15.00 -14.40
C ASN A 229 12.49 -15.73 -14.81
N ALA A 230 12.13 -16.82 -14.13
CA ALA A 230 10.89 -17.55 -14.44
C ALA A 230 9.64 -16.68 -14.28
N LEU A 231 9.57 -15.85 -13.23
CA LEU A 231 8.45 -14.94 -13.03
C LEU A 231 8.45 -13.81 -14.07
N ASN A 232 9.61 -13.22 -14.36
CA ASN A 232 9.74 -12.16 -15.37
C ASN A 232 9.40 -12.66 -16.78
N GLU A 233 9.88 -13.83 -17.19
CA GLU A 233 9.53 -14.45 -18.47
C GLU A 233 8.02 -14.73 -18.54
N THR A 234 7.42 -15.21 -17.45
CA THR A 234 5.96 -15.43 -17.41
C THR A 234 5.18 -14.12 -17.50
N LEU A 235 5.62 -13.07 -16.82
CA LEU A 235 4.99 -11.74 -16.86
C LEU A 235 5.16 -11.08 -18.23
N GLN A 236 6.34 -11.17 -18.84
CA GLN A 236 6.60 -10.66 -20.18
C GLN A 236 5.79 -11.42 -21.23
N ASN A 237 5.73 -12.76 -21.15
CA ASN A 237 4.94 -13.57 -22.08
C ASN A 237 3.42 -13.37 -21.93
N LYS A 238 2.92 -12.91 -20.77
CA LYS A 238 1.48 -12.66 -20.53
C LYS A 238 1.05 -11.20 -20.72
N HIS A 239 1.90 -10.21 -20.47
CA HIS A 239 1.55 -8.79 -20.55
C HIS A 239 2.20 -8.03 -21.71
N PHE A 240 3.19 -8.63 -22.36
CA PHE A 240 3.81 -8.13 -23.58
C PHE A 240 3.78 -9.24 -24.62
N GLY A 241 2.56 -9.70 -24.95
CA GLY A 241 2.35 -10.21 -26.29
C GLY A 241 3.01 -9.22 -27.23
N LYS A 242 4.02 -9.70 -27.95
CA LYS A 242 4.56 -9.03 -29.12
C LYS A 242 3.36 -8.80 -30.03
N ASP A 243 2.69 -7.67 -29.87
CA ASP A 243 1.87 -7.14 -30.95
C ASP A 243 2.88 -6.94 -32.08
N GLU A 244 2.84 -7.91 -32.99
CA GLU A 244 3.45 -7.84 -34.30
C GLU A 244 3.09 -6.48 -34.89
N ILE A 245 4.00 -5.52 -34.79
CA ILE A 245 4.12 -4.53 -35.84
C ILE A 245 4.73 -5.30 -37.01
N LYS A 246 3.86 -5.96 -37.79
CA LYS A 246 4.13 -6.20 -39.20
C LYS A 246 3.77 -4.90 -39.89
N GLU A 247 4.79 -4.17 -40.32
CA GLU A 247 4.65 -3.17 -41.37
C GLU A 247 4.21 -3.90 -42.65
N ASP A 248 3.03 -3.56 -43.15
CA ASP A 248 2.70 -3.56 -44.58
C ASP A 248 2.36 -2.11 -44.95
#